data_AF-A0A4R5H9R0-F1
#
_entry.id   AF-A0A4R5H9R0-F1
#
_cell.length_a   1.000
_cell.length_b   1.000
_cell.length_c   1.000
_cell.angle_alpha   90.00
_cell.angle_beta   90.00
_cell.angle_gamma   90.00
#
_symmetry.space_group_name_H-M   'P 1'
#
loop_
_entity.id
_entity.type
_entity.pdbx_description
1 polymer ?
#
loop_
_entity_poly.entity_id
_entity_poly.type
_entity_poly.pdbx_seq_one_letter_code
_entity_poly.pdbx_strand_id
1 'polypeptide(L)'
;MTLLELLEKQTLEKAAITDQESFSYAELIQQAKSYRNQFSDIKGCSVAIIYGDIKEFIVALCALDGFCKNLYLLPDRHTFPNMVVNDTSIVLWPDHEIIQAEEAVKAPCINTRWFIATSGTTSVPKWIEHQFESLIGSVKTSNKMSKLVWGLLYQPFRFAGLQVLLQSLVSGASIVDLTSEEVKEKLLKMHKFGVSAVSATPGMWRQLLMGEKLSELVLSHITLGGEIAEQSLLDMLKRTFSQAQVRHIYASTEAGVGFVVSDGKAGFPADWLAESKDNLLSMFIDDSQHLWIRSNAVSQAIVNELADKNGFIDTQDLVEVKGDRVLFLGRATGVINVGGNKVHPELIEQTLHDIEGVRGAHVYAKKNSVLGSLVHADVVVCERDDLLAFKKEIIEYCKSKLQRYEIPATIKFVDNLAMTQAGKLRRETMNA
;
A
#
# COMPACT_ATOMS: atom_id res chain seq x y z
N MET A 1 -7.36 17.49 -16.83
CA MET A 1 -6.28 17.15 -17.80
C MET A 1 -6.07 15.66 -17.67
N THR A 2 -6.08 14.90 -18.76
CA THR A 2 -6.01 13.41 -18.66
C THR A 2 -4.59 12.89 -18.57
N LEU A 3 -4.42 11.63 -18.17
CA LEU A 3 -3.15 10.91 -18.18
C LEU A 3 -2.52 10.91 -19.58
N LEU A 4 -3.31 10.60 -20.62
CA LEU A 4 -2.82 10.60 -22.00
C LEU A 4 -2.34 12.00 -22.43
N GLU A 5 -3.16 13.03 -22.20
CA GLU A 5 -2.80 14.42 -22.52
C GLU A 5 -1.55 14.88 -21.76
N LEU A 6 -1.37 14.43 -20.52
CA LEU A 6 -0.20 14.74 -19.71
C LEU A 6 1.05 14.09 -20.30
N LEU A 7 0.98 12.83 -20.74
CA LEU A 7 2.11 12.13 -21.35
C LEU A 7 2.50 12.72 -22.72
N GLU A 8 1.53 13.14 -23.53
CA GLU A 8 1.76 13.77 -24.83
C GLU A 8 2.52 15.11 -24.75
N LYS A 9 2.37 15.83 -23.64
CA LYS A 9 3.02 17.13 -23.43
C LYS A 9 4.47 17.01 -22.95
N GLN A 10 4.94 15.81 -22.61
CA GLN A 10 6.27 15.58 -22.08
C GLN A 10 7.22 15.07 -23.16
N THR A 11 8.48 15.49 -23.09
CA THR A 11 9.57 14.86 -23.87
C THR A 11 10.08 13.66 -23.09
N LEU A 12 9.69 12.46 -23.53
CA LEU A 12 9.93 11.20 -22.83
C LEU A 12 10.84 10.30 -23.67
N GLU A 13 12.13 10.29 -23.33
CA GLU A 13 13.16 9.54 -24.08
C GLU A 13 13.40 8.13 -23.53
N LYS A 14 12.95 7.84 -22.30
CA LYS A 14 13.13 6.56 -21.64
C LYS A 14 12.01 5.58 -22.01
N ALA A 15 12.23 4.28 -21.84
CA ALA A 15 11.15 3.30 -21.88
C ALA A 15 10.18 3.53 -20.71
N ALA A 16 8.87 3.43 -20.95
CA ALA A 16 7.87 3.49 -19.89
C ALA A 16 7.87 2.19 -19.08
N ILE A 17 7.99 1.05 -19.76
CA ILE A 17 8.01 -0.29 -19.17
C ILE A 17 9.31 -0.97 -19.57
N THR A 18 9.96 -1.59 -18.60
CA THR A 18 11.20 -2.33 -18.81
C THR A 18 11.02 -3.74 -18.26
N ASP A 19 10.71 -4.69 -19.16
CA ASP A 19 10.63 -6.11 -18.86
C ASP A 19 11.38 -6.95 -19.93
N GLN A 20 10.85 -8.10 -20.36
CA GLN A 20 11.45 -8.85 -21.46
C GLN A 20 11.46 -8.06 -22.78
N GLU A 21 10.47 -7.19 -23.01
CA GLU A 21 10.36 -6.31 -24.17
C GLU A 21 10.20 -4.86 -23.69
N SER A 22 11.19 -4.00 -23.95
CA SER A 22 11.07 -2.59 -23.59
C SER A 22 9.93 -1.92 -24.35
N PHE A 23 9.05 -1.21 -23.64
CA PHE A 23 7.92 -0.51 -24.24
C PHE A 23 8.06 0.99 -23.98
N SER A 24 8.18 1.78 -25.06
CA SER A 24 8.42 3.22 -24.99
C SER A 24 7.14 4.03 -24.68
N TYR A 25 7.32 5.26 -24.19
CA TYR A 25 6.18 6.18 -24.02
C TYR A 25 5.49 6.50 -25.36
N ALA A 26 6.24 6.54 -26.47
CA ALA A 26 5.67 6.79 -27.79
C ALA A 26 4.74 5.65 -28.23
N GLU A 27 5.17 4.40 -28.06
CA GLU A 27 4.34 3.22 -28.35
C GLU A 27 3.11 3.16 -27.45
N LEU A 28 3.27 3.48 -26.16
CA LEU A 28 2.19 3.57 -25.19
C LEU A 28 1.14 4.61 -25.59
N ILE A 29 1.55 5.82 -25.95
CA ILE A 29 0.66 6.89 -26.41
C ILE A 29 -0.05 6.47 -27.71
N GLN A 30 0.69 5.87 -28.65
CA GLN A 30 0.13 5.41 -29.92
C GLN A 30 -0.91 4.31 -29.72
N GLN A 31 -0.62 3.32 -28.86
CA GLN A 31 -1.55 2.23 -28.59
C GLN A 31 -2.79 2.71 -27.83
N ALA A 32 -2.64 3.62 -26.87
CA ALA A 32 -3.77 4.23 -26.17
C ALA A 32 -4.70 5.01 -27.12
N LYS A 33 -4.15 5.74 -28.09
CA LYS A 33 -4.93 6.40 -29.15
C LYS A 33 -5.63 5.39 -30.06
N SER A 34 -4.93 4.32 -30.44
CA SER A 34 -5.50 3.24 -31.24
C SER A 34 -6.70 2.62 -30.52
N TYR A 35 -6.61 2.40 -29.21
CA TYR A 35 -7.73 1.90 -28.41
C TYR A 35 -8.92 2.86 -28.41
N ARG A 36 -8.71 4.16 -28.22
CA ARG A 36 -9.81 5.15 -28.29
C ARG A 36 -10.51 5.14 -29.66
N ASN A 37 -9.78 4.90 -30.75
CA ASN A 37 -10.34 4.81 -32.09
C ASN A 37 -11.08 3.49 -32.33
N GLN A 38 -10.49 2.37 -31.91
CA GLN A 38 -11.06 1.03 -32.10
C GLN A 38 -12.31 0.82 -31.25
N PHE A 39 -12.33 1.38 -30.03
CA PHE A 39 -13.40 1.17 -29.05
C PHE A 39 -14.17 2.47 -28.81
N SER A 40 -14.56 3.18 -29.88
CA SER A 40 -15.36 4.41 -29.77
C SER A 40 -16.70 4.20 -29.04
N ASP A 41 -17.23 2.98 -29.07
CA ASP A 41 -18.54 2.64 -28.52
C ASP A 41 -18.59 2.66 -26.99
N ILE A 42 -17.45 2.46 -26.32
CA ILE A 42 -17.36 2.51 -24.84
C ILE A 42 -17.13 3.93 -24.31
N LYS A 43 -17.00 4.93 -25.20
CA LYS A 43 -16.88 6.33 -24.80
C LYS A 43 -18.12 6.75 -24.01
N GLY A 44 -17.91 7.31 -22.82
CA GLY A 44 -19.00 7.70 -21.93
C GLY A 44 -19.54 6.59 -21.02
N CYS A 45 -19.11 5.34 -21.19
CA CYS A 45 -19.58 4.20 -20.38
C CYS A 45 -18.81 4.09 -19.06
N SER A 46 -19.33 3.30 -18.14
CA SER A 46 -18.57 2.79 -17.00
C SER A 46 -17.74 1.59 -17.43
N VAL A 47 -16.45 1.58 -17.11
CA VAL A 47 -15.50 0.55 -17.53
C VAL A 47 -14.76 0.02 -16.32
N ALA A 48 -14.55 -1.29 -16.26
CA ALA A 48 -13.75 -1.92 -15.23
C ALA A 48 -12.56 -2.66 -15.85
N ILE A 49 -11.35 -2.35 -15.38
CA ILE A 49 -10.12 -3.00 -15.84
C ILE A 49 -9.72 -4.09 -14.85
N ILE A 50 -9.38 -5.25 -15.37
CA ILE A 50 -8.76 -6.34 -14.64
C ILE A 50 -7.26 -6.34 -14.93
N TYR A 51 -6.45 -6.45 -13.89
CA TYR A 51 -5.01 -6.55 -14.06
C TYR A 51 -4.60 -7.93 -14.55
N GLY A 52 -4.11 -8.01 -15.78
CA GLY A 52 -3.45 -9.19 -16.35
C GLY A 52 -1.94 -8.98 -16.41
N ASP A 53 -1.50 -8.13 -17.32
CA ASP A 53 -0.11 -7.69 -17.46
C ASP A 53 0.03 -6.16 -17.36
N ILE A 54 1.23 -5.71 -16.99
CA ILE A 54 1.51 -4.30 -16.76
C ILE A 54 1.37 -3.42 -18.01
N LYS A 55 1.66 -3.98 -19.20
CA LYS A 55 1.62 -3.22 -20.46
C LYS A 55 0.18 -2.94 -20.86
N GLU A 56 -0.65 -3.97 -20.97
CA GLU A 56 -2.07 -3.81 -21.28
C GLU A 56 -2.77 -2.95 -20.24
N PHE A 57 -2.43 -3.13 -18.95
CA PHE A 57 -2.99 -2.32 -17.88
C PHE A 57 -2.66 -0.83 -18.04
N ILE A 58 -1.38 -0.48 -18.24
CA ILE A 58 -0.97 0.91 -18.42
C ILE A 58 -1.58 1.54 -19.68
N VAL A 59 -1.60 0.81 -20.79
CA VAL A 59 -2.22 1.28 -22.04
C VAL A 59 -3.72 1.53 -21.82
N ALA A 60 -4.42 0.64 -21.11
CA ALA A 60 -5.82 0.81 -20.78
C ALA A 60 -6.06 2.03 -19.89
N LEU A 61 -5.25 2.26 -18.86
CA LEU A 61 -5.34 3.47 -18.01
C LEU A 61 -5.21 4.75 -18.84
N CYS A 62 -4.25 4.80 -19.76
CA CYS A 62 -4.05 5.96 -20.63
C CYS A 62 -5.21 6.14 -21.62
N ALA A 63 -5.71 5.04 -22.18
CA ALA A 63 -6.82 5.08 -23.11
C ALA A 63 -8.13 5.52 -22.44
N LEU A 64 -8.40 5.05 -21.23
CA LEU A 64 -9.71 5.17 -20.58
C LEU A 64 -9.87 6.47 -19.77
N ASP A 65 -8.80 7.04 -19.23
CA ASP A 65 -8.86 8.32 -18.51
C ASP A 65 -9.25 9.49 -19.42
N GLY A 66 -10.36 10.16 -19.09
CA GLY A 66 -11.05 11.14 -19.92
C GLY A 66 -11.85 10.56 -21.09
N PHE A 67 -11.96 9.23 -21.21
CA PHE A 67 -12.71 8.55 -22.27
C PHE A 67 -13.95 7.82 -21.73
N CYS A 68 -13.85 7.22 -20.55
CA CYS A 68 -14.97 6.59 -19.84
C CYS A 68 -15.50 7.50 -18.70
N LYS A 69 -16.75 7.27 -18.27
CA LYS A 69 -17.39 8.02 -17.17
C LYS A 69 -16.80 7.59 -15.83
N ASN A 70 -16.77 6.27 -15.61
CA ASN A 70 -16.24 5.64 -14.40
C ASN A 70 -15.21 4.60 -14.79
N LEU A 71 -14.10 4.56 -14.05
CA LEU A 71 -13.02 3.61 -14.22
C LEU A 71 -12.82 2.81 -12.94
N TYR A 72 -13.20 1.53 -12.95
CA TYR A 72 -13.03 0.64 -11.80
C TYR A 72 -11.75 -0.19 -11.96
N LEU A 73 -10.89 -0.19 -10.94
CA LEU A 73 -9.69 -1.04 -10.92
C LEU A 73 -9.97 -2.29 -10.09
N LEU A 74 -10.03 -3.44 -10.76
CA LEU A 74 -10.43 -4.70 -10.15
C LEU A 74 -9.23 -5.60 -9.82
N PRO A 75 -9.28 -6.32 -8.69
CA PRO A 75 -8.32 -7.38 -8.41
C PRO A 75 -8.55 -8.64 -9.25
N ASP A 76 -9.81 -9.00 -9.51
CA ASP A 76 -10.23 -10.17 -10.27
C ASP A 76 -11.69 -10.02 -10.76
N ARG A 77 -12.18 -10.97 -11.57
CA ARG A 77 -13.54 -10.97 -12.16
C ARG A 77 -14.66 -11.14 -11.14
N HIS A 78 -14.39 -11.77 -10.01
CA HIS A 78 -15.40 -12.23 -9.06
C HIS A 78 -15.58 -11.26 -7.90
N THR A 79 -14.54 -10.49 -7.60
CA THR A 79 -14.52 -9.44 -6.58
C THR A 79 -15.07 -8.14 -7.16
N PHE A 80 -16.28 -8.20 -7.71
CA PHE A 80 -17.14 -7.03 -7.85
C PHE A 80 -17.85 -6.83 -6.52
N PRO A 81 -17.56 -5.75 -5.77
CA PRO A 81 -18.39 -5.40 -4.63
C PRO A 81 -19.84 -5.28 -5.09
N ASN A 82 -20.77 -5.92 -4.37
CA ASN A 82 -22.22 -5.89 -4.64
C ASN A 82 -22.86 -4.49 -4.48
N MET A 83 -22.06 -3.42 -4.49
CA MET A 83 -22.48 -2.02 -4.48
C MET A 83 -21.84 -1.32 -5.66
N VAL A 84 -22.35 -1.57 -6.86
CA VAL A 84 -22.09 -0.66 -7.97
C VAL A 84 -22.91 0.60 -7.70
N VAL A 85 -22.20 1.72 -7.63
CA VAL A 85 -22.72 3.08 -7.49
C VAL A 85 -23.68 3.37 -8.65
N ASN A 86 -24.98 3.08 -8.52
CA ASN A 86 -26.07 3.47 -9.44
C ASN A 86 -25.85 3.23 -10.96
N ASP A 87 -24.79 2.53 -11.37
CA ASP A 87 -24.49 2.28 -12.77
C ASP A 87 -25.18 0.99 -13.20
N THR A 88 -25.91 1.09 -14.30
CA THR A 88 -26.82 0.07 -14.83
C THR A 88 -26.11 -0.91 -15.78
N SER A 89 -24.89 -0.56 -16.23
CA SER A 89 -24.00 -1.43 -17.01
C SER A 89 -22.53 -1.01 -16.92
N ILE A 90 -21.66 -2.00 -16.85
CA ILE A 90 -20.19 -1.85 -16.77
C ILE A 90 -19.55 -2.73 -17.84
N VAL A 91 -18.68 -2.15 -18.65
CA VAL A 91 -17.88 -2.89 -19.63
C VAL A 91 -16.62 -3.42 -18.95
N LEU A 92 -16.43 -4.73 -18.95
CA LEU A 92 -15.17 -5.36 -18.55
C LEU A 92 -14.11 -5.17 -19.62
N TRP A 93 -12.92 -4.77 -19.21
CA TRP A 93 -11.75 -4.66 -20.07
C TRP A 93 -10.72 -5.74 -19.70
N PRO A 94 -10.10 -6.45 -20.67
CA PRO A 94 -10.16 -6.22 -22.13
C PRO A 94 -11.24 -7.02 -22.89
N ASP A 95 -12.04 -7.84 -22.23
CA ASP A 95 -12.95 -8.78 -22.90
C ASP A 95 -14.19 -8.15 -23.53
N HIS A 96 -14.51 -6.90 -23.17
CA HIS A 96 -15.71 -6.16 -23.57
C HIS A 96 -17.04 -6.82 -23.17
N GLU A 97 -17.00 -7.75 -22.20
CA GLU A 97 -18.20 -8.31 -21.57
C GLU A 97 -18.94 -7.22 -20.78
N ILE A 98 -20.27 -7.19 -20.87
CA ILE A 98 -21.09 -6.25 -20.11
C ILE A 98 -21.57 -6.94 -18.83
N ILE A 99 -21.17 -6.38 -17.68
CA ILE A 99 -21.72 -6.71 -16.36
C ILE A 99 -22.87 -5.76 -16.08
N GLN A 100 -24.01 -6.32 -15.66
CA GLN A 100 -25.29 -5.63 -15.44
C GLN A 100 -25.86 -5.10 -16.77
N ALA A 101 -27.01 -5.62 -17.20
CA ALA A 101 -27.46 -5.58 -18.59
C ALA A 101 -28.65 -4.62 -18.82
N GLU A 102 -28.62 -3.45 -18.19
CA GLU A 102 -29.52 -2.36 -18.53
C GLU A 102 -28.82 -1.36 -19.49
N GLU A 103 -29.63 -0.56 -20.19
CA GLU A 103 -29.14 0.34 -21.25
C GLU A 103 -28.04 1.28 -20.71
N ALA A 104 -26.88 1.29 -21.37
CA ALA A 104 -25.70 2.02 -20.89
C ALA A 104 -25.91 3.53 -20.96
N VAL A 105 -25.97 4.16 -19.79
CA VAL A 105 -26.07 5.62 -19.69
C VAL A 105 -24.71 6.24 -20.03
N LYS A 106 -24.58 6.71 -21.27
CA LYS A 106 -23.38 7.44 -21.73
C LYS A 106 -23.40 8.87 -21.20
N ALA A 107 -22.26 9.36 -20.71
CA ALA A 107 -22.06 10.75 -20.34
C ALA A 107 -20.95 11.41 -21.17
N PRO A 108 -20.99 12.74 -21.43
CA PRO A 108 -19.85 13.45 -21.98
C PRO A 108 -18.67 13.38 -21.00
N CYS A 109 -17.59 12.72 -21.41
CA CYS A 109 -16.40 12.51 -20.57
C CYS A 109 -15.35 13.58 -20.82
N ILE A 110 -15.06 14.35 -19.77
CA ILE A 110 -13.86 15.19 -19.68
C ILE A 110 -13.06 14.79 -18.42
N ASN A 111 -13.75 14.44 -17.33
CA ASN A 111 -13.15 14.01 -16.06
C ASN A 111 -13.67 12.62 -15.67
N THR A 112 -12.87 11.58 -15.89
CA THR A 112 -13.18 10.21 -15.45
C THR A 112 -13.12 10.11 -13.93
N ARG A 113 -14.08 9.40 -13.32
CA ARG A 113 -14.04 9.05 -11.89
C ARG A 113 -13.35 7.71 -11.71
N TRP A 114 -12.28 7.68 -10.92
CA TRP A 114 -11.48 6.50 -10.66
C TRP A 114 -11.96 5.82 -9.38
N PHE A 115 -12.28 4.53 -9.45
CA PHE A 115 -12.75 3.74 -8.32
C PHE A 115 -11.74 2.66 -7.95
N ILE A 116 -11.30 2.71 -6.69
CA ILE A 116 -10.33 1.77 -6.13
C ILE A 116 -11.01 1.02 -4.98
N ALA A 117 -10.94 -0.31 -5.00
CA ALA A 117 -11.50 -1.13 -3.94
C ALA A 117 -10.60 -1.14 -2.70
N THR A 118 -11.20 -0.91 -1.53
CA THR A 118 -10.53 -1.10 -0.23
C THR A 118 -10.73 -2.53 0.26
N SER A 119 -9.67 -3.12 0.82
CA SER A 119 -9.77 -4.39 1.53
C SER A 119 -10.34 -4.17 2.94
N GLY A 120 -11.48 -3.47 3.05
CA GLY A 120 -12.10 -3.16 4.34
C GLY A 120 -12.14 -4.37 5.28
N THR A 121 -12.06 -4.13 6.58
CA THR A 121 -12.12 -5.19 7.61
C THR A 121 -13.46 -5.95 7.60
N THR A 122 -14.47 -5.39 6.91
CA THR A 122 -15.73 -6.04 6.58
C THR A 122 -15.57 -6.91 5.33
N SER A 123 -16.17 -8.09 5.30
CA SER A 123 -16.11 -9.08 4.21
C SER A 123 -16.58 -8.60 2.81
N VAL A 124 -16.97 -7.34 2.67
CA VAL A 124 -17.36 -6.70 1.41
C VAL A 124 -16.43 -5.50 1.14
N PRO A 125 -15.64 -5.50 0.06
CA PRO A 125 -14.79 -4.37 -0.30
C PRO A 125 -15.62 -3.10 -0.58
N LYS A 126 -15.13 -1.91 -0.18
CA LYS A 126 -15.80 -0.63 -0.49
C LYS A 126 -15.10 0.08 -1.64
N TRP A 127 -15.88 0.70 -2.53
CA TRP A 127 -15.38 1.54 -3.61
C TRP A 127 -15.08 2.95 -3.12
N ILE A 128 -13.88 3.43 -3.41
CA ILE A 128 -13.47 4.79 -3.08
C ILE A 128 -13.24 5.58 -4.38
N GLU A 129 -13.91 6.73 -4.50
CA GLU A 129 -13.84 7.61 -5.67
C GLU A 129 -12.67 8.59 -5.57
N HIS A 130 -11.87 8.65 -6.63
CA HIS A 130 -10.79 9.61 -6.85
C HIS A 130 -10.95 10.32 -8.20
N GLN A 131 -10.31 11.49 -8.32
CA GLN A 131 -10.10 12.18 -9.59
C GLN A 131 -8.64 12.02 -9.99
N PHE A 132 -8.34 12.07 -11.29
CA PHE A 132 -6.95 11.95 -11.76
C PHE A 132 -6.04 12.98 -11.11
N GLU A 133 -6.48 14.24 -11.00
CA GLU A 133 -5.74 15.32 -10.35
C GLU A 133 -5.40 15.02 -8.88
N SER A 134 -6.31 14.36 -8.13
CA SER A 134 -6.03 13.99 -6.74
C SER A 134 -5.07 12.79 -6.65
N LEU A 135 -5.14 11.86 -7.59
CA LEU A 135 -4.23 10.70 -7.65
C LEU A 135 -2.78 11.12 -7.95
N ILE A 136 -2.57 12.19 -8.73
CA ILE A 136 -1.23 12.67 -9.07
C ILE A 136 -0.72 13.81 -8.16
N GLY A 137 -1.53 14.30 -7.22
CA GLY A 137 -1.18 15.47 -6.41
C GLY A 137 0.08 15.30 -5.54
N SER A 138 0.41 14.06 -5.18
CA SER A 138 1.61 13.69 -4.41
C SER A 138 2.84 13.43 -5.28
N VAL A 139 2.65 13.26 -6.60
CA VAL A 139 3.71 12.84 -7.53
C VAL A 139 4.77 13.92 -7.67
N LYS A 140 6.03 13.51 -7.61
CA LYS A 140 7.18 14.40 -7.80
C LYS A 140 7.74 14.25 -9.21
N THR A 141 7.86 15.37 -9.92
CA THR A 141 8.45 15.45 -11.25
C THR A 141 9.76 16.23 -11.18
N SER A 142 10.82 15.68 -11.77
CA SER A 142 12.11 16.38 -12.00
C SER A 142 12.97 15.54 -12.93
N ASN A 143 14.02 16.14 -13.49
CA ASN A 143 15.03 15.40 -14.27
C ASN A 143 15.73 14.28 -13.46
N LYS A 144 15.72 14.36 -12.12
CA LYS A 144 16.22 13.26 -11.27
C LYS A 144 15.21 12.11 -11.22
N MET A 145 13.92 12.43 -11.11
CA MET A 145 12.86 11.42 -11.04
C MET A 145 12.71 10.66 -12.37
N SER A 146 12.77 11.36 -13.51
CA SER A 146 12.66 10.74 -14.85
C SER A 146 13.75 9.70 -15.14
N LYS A 147 14.89 9.78 -14.46
CA LYS A 147 15.99 8.83 -14.61
C LYS A 147 15.80 7.54 -13.83
N LEU A 148 14.83 7.47 -12.92
CA LEU A 148 14.62 6.31 -12.06
C LEU A 148 14.07 5.10 -12.84
N VAL A 149 14.27 3.93 -12.25
CA VAL A 149 13.64 2.66 -12.63
C VAL A 149 12.94 2.15 -11.37
N TRP A 150 11.62 2.19 -11.39
CA TRP A 150 10.76 1.79 -10.28
C TRP A 150 10.48 0.29 -10.32
N GLY A 151 10.70 -0.40 -9.20
CA GLY A 151 10.20 -1.76 -8.99
C GLY A 151 8.78 -1.73 -8.43
N LEU A 152 7.82 -2.29 -9.17
CA LEU A 152 6.42 -2.38 -8.75
C LEU A 152 6.18 -3.67 -7.96
N LEU A 153 6.13 -3.56 -6.63
CA LEU A 153 5.88 -4.69 -5.72
C LEU A 153 4.44 -4.77 -5.22
N TYR A 154 3.72 -3.65 -5.27
CA TYR A 154 2.31 -3.59 -4.93
C TYR A 154 1.45 -3.90 -6.14
N GLN A 155 0.31 -4.53 -5.91
CA GLN A 155 -0.73 -4.70 -6.93
C GLN A 155 -1.17 -3.32 -7.48
N PRO A 156 -1.09 -3.06 -8.79
CA PRO A 156 -1.31 -1.73 -9.37
C PRO A 156 -2.77 -1.28 -9.39
N PHE A 157 -3.71 -2.19 -9.21
CA PHE A 157 -5.13 -1.90 -9.02
C PHE A 157 -5.48 -1.49 -7.57
N ARG A 158 -4.51 -1.50 -6.65
CA ARG A 158 -4.66 -0.95 -5.29
C ARG A 158 -3.98 0.40 -5.18
N PHE A 159 -4.42 1.21 -4.22
CA PHE A 159 -3.93 2.57 -4.03
C PHE A 159 -2.40 2.68 -4.02
N ALA A 160 -1.71 1.88 -3.21
CA ALA A 160 -0.24 1.93 -3.13
C ALA A 160 0.47 1.59 -4.45
N GLY A 161 0.00 0.56 -5.16
CA GLY A 161 0.58 0.18 -6.47
C GLY A 161 0.27 1.20 -7.56
N LEU A 162 -0.95 1.72 -7.57
CA LEU A 162 -1.33 2.80 -8.47
C LEU A 162 -0.47 4.05 -8.25
N GLN A 163 -0.17 4.42 -7.00
CA GLN A 163 0.69 5.56 -6.69
C GLN A 163 2.11 5.36 -7.22
N VAL A 164 2.69 4.16 -7.12
CA VAL A 164 4.01 3.85 -7.70
C VAL A 164 3.97 3.93 -9.23
N LEU A 165 2.92 3.36 -9.83
CA LEU A 165 2.71 3.39 -11.28
C LEU A 165 2.60 4.82 -11.80
N LEU A 166 1.74 5.64 -11.19
CA LEU A 166 1.55 7.05 -11.57
C LEU A 166 2.82 7.87 -11.30
N GLN A 167 3.52 7.65 -10.19
CA GLN A 167 4.81 8.28 -9.92
C GLN A 167 5.84 7.95 -11.01
N SER A 168 5.88 6.71 -11.50
CA SER A 168 6.77 6.33 -12.61
C SER A 168 6.37 7.04 -13.91
N LEU A 169 5.11 6.89 -14.33
CA LEU A 169 4.61 7.40 -15.61
C LEU A 169 4.69 8.92 -15.71
N VAL A 170 4.15 9.63 -14.72
CA VAL A 170 4.03 11.10 -14.74
C VAL A 170 5.39 11.77 -14.62
N SER A 171 6.37 11.12 -13.98
CA SER A 171 7.74 11.64 -13.89
C SER A 171 8.62 11.29 -15.09
N GLY A 172 8.14 10.46 -16.02
CA GLY A 172 8.90 9.99 -17.17
C GLY A 172 9.93 8.88 -16.86
N ALA A 173 9.80 8.23 -15.71
CA ALA A 173 10.64 7.11 -15.29
C ALA A 173 10.21 5.80 -15.96
N SER A 174 11.00 4.74 -15.75
CA SER A 174 10.63 3.38 -16.18
C SER A 174 10.07 2.57 -15.02
N ILE A 175 9.17 1.63 -15.30
CA ILE A 175 8.65 0.67 -14.33
C ILE A 175 8.99 -0.77 -14.72
N VAL A 176 9.29 -1.59 -13.71
CA VAL A 176 9.51 -3.03 -13.81
C VAL A 176 8.44 -3.72 -12.96
N ASP A 177 7.65 -4.60 -13.56
CA ASP A 177 6.65 -5.37 -12.83
C ASP A 177 7.33 -6.51 -12.03
N LEU A 178 7.15 -6.44 -10.71
CA LEU A 178 7.66 -7.39 -9.74
C LEU A 178 6.52 -7.95 -8.89
N THR A 179 5.25 -7.85 -9.31
CA THR A 179 4.09 -8.16 -8.44
C THR A 179 3.89 -9.66 -8.20
N SER A 180 4.10 -10.50 -9.21
CA SER A 180 3.76 -11.94 -9.19
C SER A 180 4.93 -12.89 -8.89
N GLU A 181 6.14 -12.37 -8.74
CA GLU A 181 7.37 -13.18 -8.67
C GLU A 181 7.74 -13.60 -7.24
N GLU A 182 8.44 -14.71 -7.07
CA GLU A 182 9.11 -15.06 -5.80
C GLU A 182 10.25 -14.08 -5.49
N VAL A 183 10.62 -13.91 -4.22
CA VAL A 183 11.66 -12.94 -3.79
C VAL A 183 12.94 -13.06 -4.59
N LYS A 184 13.39 -14.29 -4.87
CA LYS A 184 14.58 -14.56 -5.67
C LYS A 184 14.46 -14.00 -7.10
N GLU A 185 13.33 -14.25 -7.77
CA GLU A 185 13.09 -13.77 -9.13
C GLU A 185 12.89 -12.26 -9.18
N LYS A 186 12.25 -11.67 -8.14
CA LYS A 186 12.18 -10.21 -7.98
C LYS A 186 13.58 -9.59 -7.98
N LEU A 187 14.50 -10.13 -7.18
CA LEU A 187 15.88 -9.64 -7.08
C LEU A 187 16.65 -9.80 -8.40
N LEU A 188 16.50 -10.94 -9.08
CA LEU A 188 17.12 -11.17 -10.39
C LEU A 188 16.64 -10.15 -11.43
N LYS A 189 15.33 -9.87 -11.49
CA LYS A 189 14.77 -8.82 -12.37
C LYS A 189 15.26 -7.43 -11.98
N MET A 190 15.32 -7.11 -10.69
CA MET A 190 15.82 -5.83 -10.20
C MET A 190 17.25 -5.56 -10.66
N HIS A 191 18.12 -6.57 -10.58
CA HIS A 191 19.49 -6.51 -11.11
C HIS A 191 19.52 -6.37 -12.62
N LYS A 192 18.78 -7.24 -13.33
CA LYS A 192 18.73 -7.26 -14.80
C LYS A 192 18.32 -5.91 -15.38
N PHE A 193 17.35 -5.23 -14.76
CA PHE A 193 16.77 -3.99 -15.27
C PHE A 193 17.26 -2.73 -14.57
N GLY A 194 18.23 -2.84 -13.66
CA GLY A 194 18.84 -1.69 -12.99
C GLY A 194 17.83 -0.91 -12.13
N VAL A 195 16.98 -1.60 -11.38
CA VAL A 195 16.02 -0.98 -10.47
C VAL A 195 16.77 -0.08 -9.47
N SER A 196 16.30 1.16 -9.35
CA SER A 196 16.95 2.23 -8.57
C SER A 196 16.00 2.92 -7.59
N ALA A 197 14.71 2.59 -7.67
CA ALA A 197 13.66 3.08 -6.79
C ALA A 197 12.68 1.94 -6.45
N VAL A 198 12.34 1.79 -5.18
CA VAL A 198 11.45 0.72 -4.71
C VAL A 198 10.52 1.25 -3.64
N SER A 199 9.23 0.93 -3.78
CA SER A 199 8.23 1.12 -2.74
C SER A 199 7.66 -0.24 -2.36
N ALA A 200 7.67 -0.57 -1.07
CA ALA A 200 7.18 -1.87 -0.59
C ALA A 200 6.66 -1.77 0.86
N THR A 201 5.89 -2.76 1.32
CA THR A 201 5.51 -2.80 2.74
C THR A 201 6.74 -3.11 3.60
N PRO A 202 6.74 -2.72 4.89
CA PRO A 202 7.71 -3.21 5.86
C PRO A 202 7.92 -4.72 5.81
N GLY A 203 6.86 -5.52 5.75
CA GLY A 203 6.95 -6.98 5.53
C GLY A 203 7.73 -7.38 4.28
N MET A 204 7.41 -6.80 3.11
CA MET A 204 8.12 -7.07 1.86
C MET A 204 9.59 -6.64 1.92
N TRP A 205 9.90 -5.52 2.57
CA TRP A 205 11.30 -5.11 2.78
C TRP A 205 12.09 -6.10 3.62
N ARG A 206 11.51 -6.66 4.69
CA ARG A 206 12.15 -7.74 5.47
C ARG A 206 12.43 -8.97 4.60
N GLN A 207 11.47 -9.38 3.78
CA GLN A 207 11.66 -10.49 2.83
C GLN A 207 12.78 -10.21 1.83
N LEU A 208 12.82 -9.01 1.25
CA LEU A 208 13.89 -8.60 0.34
C LEU A 208 15.25 -8.59 1.02
N LEU A 209 15.35 -8.09 2.25
CA LEU A 209 16.58 -8.02 3.04
C LEU A 209 17.17 -9.40 3.36
N MET A 210 16.33 -10.44 3.37
CA MET A 210 16.76 -11.83 3.51
C MET A 210 17.25 -12.45 2.19
N GLY A 211 16.96 -11.82 1.05
CA GLY A 211 17.34 -12.32 -0.25
C GLY A 211 18.80 -12.06 -0.58
N GLU A 212 19.42 -12.98 -1.32
CA GLU A 212 20.81 -12.86 -1.75
C GLU A 212 21.00 -11.66 -2.67
N LYS A 213 22.15 -10.99 -2.55
CA LYS A 213 22.58 -9.90 -3.44
C LYS A 213 21.65 -8.67 -3.46
N LEU A 214 20.75 -8.51 -2.50
CA LEU A 214 19.99 -7.26 -2.37
C LEU A 214 20.94 -6.06 -2.21
N SER A 215 21.97 -6.19 -1.36
CA SER A 215 22.95 -5.15 -1.06
C SER A 215 23.83 -4.74 -2.27
N GLU A 216 23.86 -5.54 -3.34
CA GLU A 216 24.57 -5.23 -4.57
C GLU A 216 23.78 -4.25 -5.47
N LEU A 217 22.48 -4.04 -5.21
CA LEU A 217 21.67 -3.07 -5.95
C LEU A 217 22.05 -1.63 -5.59
N VAL A 218 21.97 -0.75 -6.58
CA VAL A 218 22.17 0.69 -6.40
C VAL A 218 20.82 1.39 -6.27
N LEU A 219 20.22 1.29 -5.08
CA LEU A 219 18.97 1.99 -4.77
C LEU A 219 19.25 3.44 -4.34
N SER A 220 18.46 4.36 -4.88
CA SER A 220 18.51 5.79 -4.55
C SER A 220 17.24 6.27 -3.84
N HIS A 221 16.11 5.59 -4.06
CA HIS A 221 14.81 5.92 -3.47
C HIS A 221 14.18 4.67 -2.87
N ILE A 222 13.99 4.68 -1.56
CA ILE A 222 13.38 3.61 -0.80
C ILE A 222 12.18 4.20 -0.07
N THR A 223 11.00 3.66 -0.37
CA THR A 223 9.78 4.02 0.34
C THR A 223 9.11 2.82 0.98
N LEU A 224 8.55 3.04 2.16
CA LEU A 224 7.76 2.07 2.91
C LEU A 224 6.35 2.60 3.14
N GLY A 225 5.35 1.74 3.14
CA GLY A 225 3.99 2.16 3.47
C GLY A 225 3.04 1.00 3.66
N GLY A 226 1.84 1.29 4.16
CA GLY A 226 0.77 0.31 4.36
C GLY A 226 0.88 -0.57 5.60
N GLU A 227 2.01 -0.56 6.31
CA GLU A 227 2.21 -1.12 7.66
C GLU A 227 3.09 -0.17 8.48
N ILE A 228 3.25 -0.44 9.78
CA ILE A 228 4.09 0.34 10.68
C ILE A 228 5.57 0.17 10.28
N ALA A 229 6.25 1.31 10.06
CA ALA A 229 7.69 1.34 9.84
C ALA A 229 8.44 1.33 11.18
N GLU A 230 8.99 0.17 11.54
CA GLU A 230 9.80 -0.01 12.74
C GLU A 230 11.19 0.62 12.60
N GLN A 231 11.74 1.16 13.70
CA GLN A 231 13.05 1.82 13.69
C GLN A 231 14.18 0.86 13.26
N SER A 232 14.14 -0.38 13.71
CA SER A 232 15.13 -1.42 13.38
C SER A 232 15.19 -1.68 11.86
N LEU A 233 14.04 -1.71 11.19
CA LEU A 233 13.96 -1.86 9.74
C LEU A 233 14.49 -0.62 9.00
N LEU A 234 14.13 0.59 9.46
CA LEU A 234 14.63 1.84 8.88
C LEU A 234 16.16 1.93 8.99
N ASP A 235 16.71 1.57 10.14
CA ASP A 235 18.14 1.53 10.40
C ASP A 235 18.84 0.50 9.50
N MET A 236 18.25 -0.71 9.36
CA MET A 236 18.78 -1.77 8.50
C MET A 236 18.82 -1.30 7.04
N LEU A 237 17.73 -0.73 6.52
CA LEU A 237 17.69 -0.20 5.16
C LEU A 237 18.71 0.92 4.95
N LYS A 238 18.88 1.81 5.93
CA LYS A 238 19.85 2.90 5.84
C LYS A 238 21.29 2.41 5.89
N ARG A 239 21.58 1.34 6.66
CA ARG A 239 22.89 0.69 6.68
C ARG A 239 23.19 -0.02 5.37
N THR A 240 22.24 -0.80 4.85
CA THR A 240 22.39 -1.53 3.58
C THR A 240 22.53 -0.58 2.39
N PHE A 241 21.73 0.49 2.36
CA PHE A 241 21.70 1.47 1.27
C PHE A 241 22.05 2.87 1.76
N SER A 242 23.32 3.07 2.13
CA SER A 242 23.79 4.33 2.75
C SER A 242 23.49 5.59 1.92
N GLN A 243 23.52 5.48 0.58
CA GLN A 243 23.26 6.58 -0.35
C GLN A 243 21.76 6.78 -0.68
N ALA A 244 20.90 5.84 -0.28
CA ALA A 244 19.47 5.95 -0.57
C ALA A 244 18.77 6.95 0.35
N GLN A 245 17.74 7.57 -0.21
CA GLN A 245 16.71 8.27 0.55
C GLN A 245 15.71 7.23 1.05
N VAL A 246 15.67 7.00 2.36
CA VAL A 246 14.71 6.10 3.02
C VAL A 246 13.58 6.96 3.60
N ARG A 247 12.34 6.65 3.22
CA ARG A 247 11.15 7.37 3.69
C ARG A 247 10.02 6.39 3.97
N HIS A 248 9.19 6.66 4.97
CA HIS A 248 7.93 5.93 5.15
C HIS A 248 6.75 6.86 4.96
N ILE A 249 5.68 6.30 4.40
CA ILE A 249 4.50 6.99 3.91
C ILE A 249 3.31 6.47 4.68
N TYR A 250 2.61 7.38 5.35
CA TYR A 250 1.29 7.12 5.88
C TYR A 250 0.26 7.50 4.82
N ALA A 251 -0.54 6.52 4.39
CA ALA A 251 -1.58 6.70 3.39
C ALA A 251 -2.71 5.70 3.65
N SER A 252 -3.93 6.13 3.35
CA SER A 252 -5.12 5.28 3.29
C SER A 252 -5.83 5.50 1.96
N THR A 253 -6.70 4.58 1.56
CA THR A 253 -7.48 4.80 0.34
C THR A 253 -8.48 5.93 0.56
N GLU A 254 -9.02 6.05 1.77
CA GLU A 254 -9.99 7.05 2.19
C GLU A 254 -9.40 8.46 2.28
N ALA A 255 -8.17 8.61 2.75
CA ALA A 255 -7.53 9.91 2.96
C ALA A 255 -6.43 10.24 1.93
N GLY A 256 -6.20 9.35 0.97
CA GLY A 256 -5.10 9.45 0.03
C GLY A 256 -3.73 9.34 0.71
N VAL A 257 -2.71 9.96 0.11
CA VAL A 257 -1.40 10.10 0.76
C VAL A 257 -1.53 11.14 1.87
N GLY A 258 -1.43 10.70 3.12
CA GLY A 258 -1.45 11.58 4.29
C GLY A 258 -0.14 12.35 4.40
N PHE A 259 0.92 11.67 4.85
CA PHE A 259 2.22 12.32 5.04
C PHE A 259 3.40 11.39 4.72
N VAL A 260 4.56 12.01 4.49
CA VAL A 260 5.83 11.33 4.21
C VAL A 260 6.86 11.74 5.26
N VAL A 261 7.42 10.77 5.95
CA VAL A 261 8.48 10.98 6.94
C VAL A 261 9.81 10.62 6.32
N SER A 262 10.81 11.49 6.48
CA SER A 262 12.10 11.40 5.77
C SER A 262 13.33 11.59 6.65
N ASP A 263 13.14 11.70 7.97
CA ASP A 263 14.20 11.88 8.96
C ASP A 263 14.82 10.56 9.43
N GLY A 264 14.36 9.43 8.89
CA GLY A 264 14.82 8.08 9.25
C GLY A 264 14.36 7.60 10.63
N LYS A 265 13.40 8.30 11.28
CA LYS A 265 12.87 7.93 12.59
C LYS A 265 11.47 7.32 12.49
N ALA A 266 11.19 6.27 13.27
CA ALA A 266 9.85 5.67 13.35
C ALA A 266 8.78 6.69 13.81
N GLY A 267 7.53 6.44 13.43
CA GLY A 267 6.43 7.38 13.66
C GLY A 267 6.57 8.68 12.87
N PHE A 268 5.96 9.76 13.35
CA PHE A 268 6.08 11.11 12.77
C PHE A 268 6.34 12.17 13.86
N PRO A 269 6.85 13.36 13.52
CA PRO A 269 7.08 14.43 14.49
C PRO A 269 5.80 14.87 15.22
N ALA A 270 5.86 14.99 16.55
CA ALA A 270 4.71 15.40 17.37
C ALA A 270 4.27 16.85 17.12
N ASP A 271 5.18 17.70 16.63
CA ASP A 271 4.85 19.09 16.25
C ASP A 271 3.93 19.17 15.02
N TRP A 272 3.76 18.07 14.26
CA TRP A 272 2.79 18.02 13.15
C TRP A 272 1.33 17.93 13.62
N LEU A 273 1.10 17.66 14.90
CA LEU A 273 -0.23 17.77 15.51
C LEU A 273 -0.62 19.24 15.75
N ALA A 274 0.36 20.15 15.88
CA ALA A 274 0.11 21.59 15.84
C ALA A 274 0.00 21.99 14.36
N GLU A 275 -1.00 22.83 14.04
CA GLU A 275 -1.45 23.17 12.67
C GLU A 275 -0.39 23.05 11.57
N SER A 276 -0.74 22.29 10.52
CA SER A 276 0.17 21.88 9.46
C SER A 276 0.86 23.05 8.77
N LYS A 277 2.19 22.95 8.59
CA LYS A 277 3.01 23.99 7.94
C LYS A 277 2.51 24.42 6.55
N ASP A 278 1.76 23.57 5.85
CA ASP A 278 1.33 23.81 4.46
C ASP A 278 -0.20 23.82 4.26
N ASN A 279 -1.02 23.84 5.33
CA ASN A 279 -2.50 23.74 5.28
C ASN A 279 -3.08 22.53 4.53
N LEU A 280 -2.27 21.58 4.07
CA LEU A 280 -2.70 20.44 3.26
C LEU A 280 -3.26 19.27 4.09
N LEU A 281 -2.82 19.12 5.34
CA LEU A 281 -3.17 18.00 6.20
C LEU A 281 -3.26 18.44 7.67
N SER A 282 -4.46 18.57 8.24
CA SER A 282 -4.63 18.77 9.68
C SER A 282 -4.77 17.42 10.39
N MET A 283 -4.20 17.28 11.59
CA MET A 283 -4.28 16.04 12.37
C MET A 283 -4.44 16.32 13.87
N PHE A 284 -5.12 15.44 14.59
CA PHE A 284 -5.14 15.43 16.05
C PHE A 284 -5.27 13.99 16.58
N ILE A 285 -5.04 13.81 17.89
CA ILE A 285 -5.24 12.55 18.60
C ILE A 285 -6.38 12.76 19.59
N ASP A 286 -7.37 11.86 19.59
CA ASP A 286 -8.48 11.93 20.55
C ASP A 286 -8.16 11.22 21.88
N ASP A 287 -9.10 11.28 22.84
CA ASP A 287 -8.96 10.65 24.15
C ASP A 287 -8.86 9.11 24.09
N SER A 288 -9.27 8.51 22.97
CA SER A 288 -9.16 7.07 22.70
C SER A 288 -7.87 6.70 21.97
N GLN A 289 -6.94 7.67 21.80
CA GLN A 289 -5.68 7.53 21.08
C GLN A 289 -5.85 7.30 19.57
N HIS A 290 -7.01 7.59 19.01
CA HIS A 290 -7.21 7.49 17.56
C HIS A 290 -6.57 8.70 16.87
N LEU A 291 -5.87 8.44 15.77
CA LEU A 291 -5.42 9.50 14.87
C LEU A 291 -6.58 9.96 13.99
N TRP A 292 -6.89 11.25 14.04
CA TRP A 292 -7.86 11.91 13.19
C TRP A 292 -7.15 12.77 12.16
N ILE A 293 -7.57 12.71 10.90
CA ILE A 293 -6.92 13.43 9.80
C ILE A 293 -7.94 14.17 8.93
N ARG A 294 -7.55 15.34 8.44
CA ARG A 294 -8.28 16.10 7.43
C ARG A 294 -7.31 16.52 6.34
N SER A 295 -7.52 16.02 5.13
CA SER A 295 -6.68 16.31 3.96
C SER A 295 -7.48 17.06 2.91
N ASN A 296 -6.91 18.15 2.39
CA ASN A 296 -7.51 18.90 1.28
C ASN A 296 -7.37 18.16 -0.07
N ALA A 297 -6.62 17.05 -0.12
CA ALA A 297 -6.43 16.24 -1.32
C ALA A 297 -7.51 15.14 -1.49
N VAL A 298 -8.40 14.98 -0.51
CA VAL A 298 -9.44 13.93 -0.49
C VAL A 298 -10.69 14.43 -1.22
N SER A 299 -11.36 13.53 -1.95
CA SER A 299 -12.60 13.89 -2.65
C SER A 299 -13.71 14.24 -1.65
N GLN A 300 -14.52 15.25 -1.98
CA GLN A 300 -15.63 15.69 -1.13
C GLN A 300 -16.63 14.55 -0.84
N ALA A 301 -16.75 13.57 -1.74
CA ALA A 301 -17.60 12.40 -1.57
C ALA A 301 -17.18 11.55 -0.36
N ILE A 302 -15.88 11.29 -0.19
CA ILE A 302 -15.35 10.52 0.95
C ILE A 302 -15.49 11.31 2.24
N VAL A 303 -15.20 12.62 2.20
CA VAL A 303 -15.38 13.51 3.36
C VAL A 303 -16.83 13.48 3.83
N ASN A 304 -17.80 13.51 2.92
CA ASN A 304 -19.21 13.52 3.28
C ASN A 304 -19.70 12.19 3.91
N GLU A 305 -19.08 11.05 3.59
CA GLU A 305 -19.47 9.74 4.13
C GLU A 305 -18.78 9.42 5.45
N LEU A 306 -17.48 9.74 5.57
CA LEU A 306 -16.62 9.24 6.64
C LEU A 306 -16.14 10.31 7.62
N ALA A 307 -16.27 11.59 7.28
CA ALA A 307 -15.76 12.67 8.14
C ALA A 307 -16.80 13.15 9.16
N ASP A 308 -16.30 13.70 10.26
CA ASP A 308 -17.09 14.42 11.23
C ASP A 308 -17.59 15.77 10.67
N LYS A 309 -18.36 16.49 11.50
CA LYS A 309 -18.87 17.84 11.19
C LYS A 309 -17.77 18.88 10.85
N ASN A 310 -16.51 18.60 11.17
CA ASN A 310 -15.37 19.48 10.95
C ASN A 310 -14.49 19.01 9.77
N GLY A 311 -14.89 17.93 9.10
CA GLY A 311 -14.17 17.34 7.96
C GLY A 311 -13.02 16.42 8.34
N PHE A 312 -12.91 15.99 9.60
CA PHE A 312 -11.90 15.02 10.05
C PHE A 312 -12.41 13.59 9.95
N ILE A 313 -11.55 12.70 9.45
CA ILE A 313 -11.82 11.27 9.33
C ILE A 313 -11.10 10.54 10.48
N ASP A 314 -11.82 9.69 11.21
CA ASP A 314 -11.24 8.74 12.15
C ASP A 314 -10.54 7.62 11.36
N THR A 315 -9.21 7.56 11.47
CA THR A 315 -8.41 6.54 10.79
C THR A 315 -8.54 5.15 11.45
N GLN A 316 -9.01 5.11 12.70
CA GLN A 316 -8.98 3.96 13.60
C GLN A 316 -7.55 3.41 13.84
N ASP A 317 -6.52 4.20 13.53
CA ASP A 317 -5.15 3.90 13.87
C ASP A 317 -4.85 4.46 15.25
N LEU A 318 -4.40 3.58 16.14
CA LEU A 318 -4.01 3.93 17.50
C LEU A 318 -2.58 4.45 17.50
N VAL A 319 -2.35 5.54 18.24
CA VAL A 319 -1.05 6.20 18.32
C VAL A 319 -0.69 6.62 19.73
N GLU A 320 0.61 6.65 20.03
CA GLU A 320 1.16 7.13 21.30
C GLU A 320 2.13 8.29 21.05
N VAL A 321 2.04 9.35 21.86
CA VAL A 321 3.04 10.42 21.87
C VAL A 321 4.20 10.03 22.79
N LYS A 322 5.39 9.87 22.23
CA LYS A 322 6.62 9.54 22.95
C LYS A 322 7.73 10.53 22.60
N GLY A 323 7.99 11.47 23.51
CA GLY A 323 8.97 12.53 23.30
C GLY A 323 8.57 13.46 22.15
N ASP A 324 9.45 13.59 21.14
CA ASP A 324 9.21 14.39 19.93
C ASP A 324 8.45 13.63 18.83
N ARG A 325 7.95 12.42 19.11
CA ARG A 325 7.34 11.52 18.12
C ARG A 325 5.93 11.10 18.48
N VAL A 326 5.14 10.84 17.44
CA VAL A 326 3.90 10.06 17.51
C VAL A 326 4.17 8.71 16.86
N LEU A 327 4.04 7.64 17.63
CA LEU A 327 4.29 6.26 17.22
C LEU A 327 2.96 5.54 16.97
N PHE A 328 2.90 4.70 15.95
CA PHE A 328 1.72 3.86 15.68
C PHE A 328 1.75 2.62 16.57
N LEU A 329 0.60 2.28 17.14
CA LEU A 329 0.38 1.09 17.98
C LEU A 329 -0.40 -0.02 17.25
N GLY A 330 -0.97 0.28 16.08
CA GLY A 330 -1.81 -0.64 15.31
C GLY A 330 -3.22 -0.11 15.10
N ARG A 331 -4.15 -0.98 14.71
CA ARG A 331 -5.56 -0.60 14.52
C ARG A 331 -6.41 -0.89 15.75
N ALA A 332 -7.39 -0.03 16.03
CA ALA A 332 -8.35 -0.21 17.11
C ALA A 332 -9.09 -1.57 17.03
N THR A 333 -9.41 -2.02 15.82
CA THR A 333 -10.06 -3.32 15.56
C THR A 333 -9.14 -4.53 15.73
N GLY A 334 -7.82 -4.34 15.78
CA GLY A 334 -6.82 -5.39 15.94
C GLY A 334 -6.40 -5.68 17.39
N VAL A 335 -6.92 -4.91 18.35
CA VAL A 335 -6.52 -5.03 19.77
C VAL A 335 -7.02 -6.33 20.38
N ILE A 336 -6.12 -7.09 21.00
CA ILE A 336 -6.45 -8.31 21.73
C ILE A 336 -6.86 -7.93 23.16
N ASN A 337 -7.96 -8.51 23.65
CA ASN A 337 -8.37 -8.35 25.05
C ASN A 337 -7.93 -9.58 25.87
N VAL A 338 -6.96 -9.39 26.77
CA VAL A 338 -6.42 -10.43 27.67
C VAL A 338 -6.80 -10.10 29.11
N GLY A 339 -7.85 -10.72 29.62
CA GLY A 339 -8.32 -10.52 30.99
C GLY A 339 -8.67 -9.07 31.32
N GLY A 340 -9.21 -8.33 30.35
CA GLY A 340 -9.54 -6.90 30.48
C GLY A 340 -8.43 -5.95 30.02
N ASN A 341 -7.20 -6.44 29.82
CA ASN A 341 -6.10 -5.62 29.33
C ASN A 341 -6.10 -5.53 27.81
N LYS A 342 -5.81 -4.33 27.28
CA LYS A 342 -5.66 -4.08 25.85
C LYS A 342 -4.24 -4.42 25.44
N VAL A 343 -4.10 -5.32 24.48
CA VAL A 343 -2.82 -5.79 23.96
C VAL A 343 -2.73 -5.47 22.49
N HIS A 344 -1.67 -4.79 22.09
CA HIS A 344 -1.38 -4.41 20.71
C HIS A 344 -0.48 -5.48 20.07
N PRO A 345 -0.98 -6.29 19.12
CA PRO A 345 -0.17 -7.32 18.48
C PRO A 345 1.09 -6.74 17.81
N GLU A 346 0.98 -5.57 17.20
CA GLU A 346 2.05 -4.86 16.51
C GLU A 346 3.23 -4.54 17.44
N LEU A 347 2.96 -4.17 18.70
CA LEU A 347 4.00 -3.91 19.69
C LEU A 347 4.79 -5.19 20.03
N ILE A 348 4.10 -6.31 20.10
CA ILE A 348 4.71 -7.61 20.37
C ILE A 348 5.48 -8.10 19.14
N GLU A 349 4.91 -7.95 17.94
CA GLU A 349 5.59 -8.23 16.67
C GLU A 349 6.90 -7.42 16.56
N GLN A 350 6.86 -6.13 16.84
CA GLN A 350 8.05 -5.27 16.89
C GLN A 350 9.07 -5.77 17.92
N THR A 351 8.63 -6.13 19.12
CA THR A 351 9.52 -6.66 20.17
C THR A 351 10.19 -7.97 19.73
N LEU A 352 9.46 -8.82 19.01
CA LEU A 352 10.00 -10.07 18.45
C LEU A 352 11.00 -9.79 17.32
N HIS A 353 10.75 -8.78 16.46
CA HIS A 353 11.66 -8.38 15.39
C HIS A 353 12.99 -7.81 15.89
N ASP A 354 13.05 -7.29 17.12
CA ASP A 354 14.30 -6.81 17.74
C ASP A 354 15.25 -7.96 18.14
N ILE A 355 14.79 -9.22 18.13
CA ILE A 355 15.58 -10.39 18.51
C ILE A 355 16.37 -10.91 17.31
N GLU A 356 17.70 -10.97 17.44
CA GLU A 356 18.57 -11.51 16.39
C GLU A 356 18.15 -12.93 16.01
N GLY A 357 17.95 -13.18 14.71
CA GLY A 357 17.50 -14.47 14.18
C GLY A 357 15.99 -14.64 14.05
N VAL A 358 15.17 -13.70 14.52
CA VAL A 358 13.76 -13.61 14.13
C VAL A 358 13.66 -12.87 12.78
N ARG A 359 13.04 -13.52 11.80
CA ARG A 359 12.86 -13.00 10.43
C ARG A 359 11.47 -12.42 10.19
N GLY A 360 10.48 -12.90 10.94
CA GLY A 360 9.13 -12.37 10.91
C GLY A 360 8.33 -12.89 12.10
N ALA A 361 7.38 -12.10 12.57
CA ALA A 361 6.44 -12.48 13.60
C ALA A 361 5.02 -12.12 13.18
N HIS A 362 4.08 -12.98 13.55
CA HIS A 362 2.65 -12.70 13.48
C HIS A 362 2.01 -13.00 14.82
N VAL A 363 1.41 -11.98 15.45
CA VAL A 363 0.77 -12.10 16.75
C VAL A 363 -0.74 -12.07 16.60
N TYR A 364 -1.41 -13.02 17.26
CA TYR A 364 -2.85 -13.20 17.18
C TYR A 364 -3.43 -13.66 18.52
N ALA A 365 -4.75 -13.50 18.65
CA ALA A 365 -5.49 -13.96 19.81
C ALA A 365 -5.91 -15.42 19.66
N LYS A 366 -5.89 -16.16 20.76
CA LYS A 366 -6.58 -17.45 20.87
C LYS A 366 -7.53 -17.43 22.06
N LYS A 367 -8.75 -17.93 21.85
CA LYS A 367 -9.78 -18.01 22.91
C LYS A 367 -9.24 -18.79 24.11
N ASN A 368 -9.45 -18.24 25.30
CA ASN A 368 -9.10 -18.82 26.58
C ASN A 368 -10.30 -18.76 27.53
N SER A 369 -10.58 -19.85 28.24
CA SER A 369 -11.77 -19.96 29.09
C SER A 369 -11.75 -19.07 30.34
N VAL A 370 -10.57 -18.60 30.76
CA VAL A 370 -10.40 -17.80 31.99
C VAL A 370 -10.24 -16.32 31.67
N LEU A 371 -9.34 -16.00 30.74
CA LEU A 371 -8.97 -14.62 30.41
C LEU A 371 -9.70 -14.07 29.17
N GLY A 372 -10.61 -14.85 28.59
CA GLY A 372 -11.26 -14.54 27.32
C GLY A 372 -10.35 -14.86 26.13
N SER A 373 -9.17 -14.25 26.08
CA SER A 373 -8.12 -14.55 25.08
C SER A 373 -6.74 -14.61 25.70
N LEU A 374 -5.82 -15.28 25.00
CA LEU A 374 -4.37 -15.25 25.22
C LEU A 374 -3.66 -14.81 23.94
N VAL A 375 -2.46 -14.25 24.10
CA VAL A 375 -1.56 -13.91 23.01
C VAL A 375 -0.86 -15.16 22.49
N HIS A 376 -0.84 -15.35 21.18
CA HIS A 376 -0.07 -16.37 20.48
C HIS A 376 0.79 -15.72 19.40
N ALA A 377 1.92 -16.34 19.07
CA ALA A 377 2.83 -15.86 18.03
C ALA A 377 3.27 -17.00 17.11
N ASP A 378 3.12 -16.78 15.81
CA ASP A 378 3.78 -17.56 14.77
C ASP A 378 5.06 -16.80 14.36
N VAL A 379 6.21 -17.47 14.36
CA VAL A 379 7.53 -16.83 14.20
C VAL A 379 8.33 -17.55 13.12
N VAL A 380 8.84 -16.80 12.16
CA VAL A 380 9.81 -17.27 11.17
C VAL A 380 11.20 -16.94 11.69
N VAL A 381 12.10 -17.91 11.71
CA VAL A 381 13.47 -17.75 12.23
C VAL A 381 14.51 -18.10 11.18
N CYS A 382 15.75 -17.64 11.36
CA CYS A 382 16.90 -18.13 10.60
C CYS A 382 17.16 -19.61 10.92
N GLU A 383 17.94 -20.29 10.06
CA GLU A 383 18.41 -21.65 10.37
C GLU A 383 19.20 -21.65 11.68
N ARG A 384 18.81 -22.53 12.60
CA ARG A 384 19.39 -22.65 13.95
C ARG A 384 19.33 -24.10 14.42
N ASP A 385 20.36 -24.51 15.14
CA ASP A 385 20.52 -25.90 15.61
C ASP A 385 19.57 -26.26 16.77
N ASP A 386 19.35 -25.34 17.72
CA ASP A 386 18.50 -25.56 18.90
C ASP A 386 17.35 -24.56 18.99
N LEU A 387 16.23 -24.92 18.36
CA LEU A 387 14.98 -24.14 18.39
C LEU A 387 14.35 -24.09 19.79
N LEU A 388 14.56 -25.11 20.64
CA LEU A 388 13.97 -25.13 21.98
C LEU A 388 14.66 -24.12 22.91
N ALA A 389 16.00 -24.05 22.85
CA ALA A 389 16.75 -23.02 23.54
C ALA A 389 16.37 -21.62 23.04
N PHE A 390 16.28 -21.44 21.72
CA PHE A 390 15.92 -20.15 21.14
C PHE A 390 14.51 -19.69 21.53
N LYS A 391 13.54 -20.61 21.61
CA LYS A 391 12.20 -20.29 22.11
C LYS A 391 12.21 -19.77 23.56
N LYS A 392 13.10 -20.29 24.42
CA LYS A 392 13.25 -19.77 25.79
C LYS A 392 13.87 -18.38 25.79
N GLU A 393 14.91 -18.16 24.98
CA GLU A 393 15.54 -16.85 24.79
C GLU A 393 14.50 -15.79 24.37
N ILE A 394 13.66 -16.11 23.38
CA ILE A 394 12.59 -15.22 22.94
C ILE A 394 11.64 -14.86 24.09
N ILE A 395 11.20 -15.84 24.88
CA ILE A 395 10.29 -15.58 26.00
C ILE A 395 10.97 -14.72 27.08
N GLU A 396 12.24 -14.96 27.41
CA GLU A 396 12.97 -14.13 28.36
C GLU A 396 13.18 -12.69 27.86
N TYR A 397 13.45 -12.53 26.56
CA TYR A 397 13.50 -11.20 25.95
C TYR A 397 12.16 -10.49 26.06
N CYS A 398 11.05 -11.14 25.70
CA CYS A 398 9.70 -10.61 25.86
C CYS A 398 9.41 -10.21 27.32
N LYS A 399 9.78 -11.03 28.31
CA LYS A 399 9.62 -10.69 29.74
C LYS A 399 10.37 -9.42 30.15
N SER A 400 11.49 -9.12 29.48
CA SER A 400 12.30 -7.94 29.78
C SER A 400 11.73 -6.63 29.20
N LYS A 401 10.80 -6.73 28.23
CA LYS A 401 10.26 -5.58 27.47
C LYS A 401 8.76 -5.39 27.62
N LEU A 402 8.02 -6.46 27.84
CA LEU A 402 6.56 -6.51 27.79
C LEU A 402 5.96 -6.78 29.16
N GLN A 403 4.71 -6.36 29.34
CA GLN A 403 3.91 -6.70 30.50
C GLN A 403 3.51 -8.17 30.47
N ARG A 404 3.24 -8.75 31.65
CA ARG A 404 2.95 -10.19 31.78
C ARG A 404 1.82 -10.69 30.87
N TYR A 405 0.80 -9.87 30.64
CA TYR A 405 -0.36 -10.21 29.81
C TYR A 405 -0.11 -10.04 28.30
N GLU A 406 1.00 -9.44 27.90
CA GLU A 406 1.41 -9.24 26.50
C GLU A 406 2.34 -10.36 26.01
N ILE A 407 3.02 -11.06 26.92
CA ILE A 407 3.96 -12.13 26.57
C ILE A 407 3.19 -13.27 25.88
N PRO A 408 3.63 -13.72 24.68
CA PRO A 408 2.99 -14.83 23.98
C PRO A 408 2.91 -16.09 24.86
N ALA A 409 1.69 -16.58 25.08
CA ALA A 409 1.45 -17.85 25.78
C ALA A 409 1.98 -19.04 24.99
N THR A 410 2.08 -18.91 23.66
CA THR A 410 2.72 -19.91 22.80
C THR A 410 3.43 -19.22 21.64
N ILE A 411 4.64 -19.69 21.37
CA ILE A 411 5.41 -19.39 20.16
C ILE A 411 5.46 -20.65 19.30
N LYS A 412 5.06 -20.53 18.03
CA LYS A 412 5.15 -21.59 17.03
C LYS A 412 6.11 -21.15 15.94
N PHE A 413 7.12 -21.96 15.65
CA PHE A 413 7.97 -21.71 14.49
C PHE A 413 7.27 -22.19 13.23
N VAL A 414 7.30 -21.36 12.19
CA VAL A 414 6.67 -21.62 10.89
C VAL A 414 7.63 -21.26 9.77
N ASP A 415 7.47 -21.90 8.62
CA ASP A 415 8.32 -21.63 7.45
C ASP A 415 8.02 -20.25 6.86
N ASN A 416 6.74 -19.89 6.79
CA ASN A 416 6.25 -18.63 6.21
C ASN A 416 5.02 -18.11 6.97
N LEU A 417 4.84 -16.78 6.97
CA LEU A 417 3.66 -16.11 7.54
C LEU A 417 2.57 -15.95 6.47
N ALA A 418 1.30 -16.13 6.86
CA ALA A 418 0.18 -15.88 5.98
C ALA A 418 0.04 -14.38 5.69
N MET A 419 0.17 -14.02 4.41
CA MET A 419 -0.05 -12.65 3.95
C MET A 419 -1.42 -12.50 3.28
N THR A 420 -1.98 -11.30 3.35
CA THR A 420 -3.11 -10.85 2.55
C THR A 420 -2.70 -10.69 1.10
N GLN A 421 -3.67 -10.62 0.19
CA GLN A 421 -3.40 -10.28 -1.22
C GLN A 421 -2.71 -8.92 -1.39
N ALA A 422 -2.84 -8.01 -0.41
CA ALA A 422 -2.15 -6.72 -0.40
C ALA A 422 -0.69 -6.80 0.11
N GLY A 423 -0.16 -8.00 0.38
CA GLY A 423 1.19 -8.21 0.88
C GLY A 423 1.38 -7.88 2.37
N LYS A 424 0.27 -7.62 3.10
CA LYS A 424 0.29 -7.36 4.55
C LYS A 424 0.07 -8.62 5.36
N LEU A 425 0.51 -8.68 6.61
CA LEU A 425 0.15 -9.79 7.52
C LEU A 425 -1.38 -9.96 7.61
N ARG A 426 -1.86 -11.18 7.38
CA ARG A 426 -3.30 -11.49 7.47
C ARG A 426 -3.69 -11.62 8.93
N ARG A 427 -4.56 -10.72 9.39
CA ARG A 427 -5.16 -10.77 10.73
C ARG A 427 -6.59 -11.28 10.61
N GLU A 428 -6.96 -12.27 11.40
CA GLU A 428 -8.36 -12.66 11.55
C GLU A 428 -9.06 -11.59 12.41
N THR A 429 -10.09 -10.95 11.86
CA THR A 429 -10.98 -10.11 12.64
C THR A 429 -11.77 -11.02 13.59
N MET A 430 -11.58 -10.83 14.90
CA MET A 430 -12.51 -11.41 15.87
C MET A 430 -13.85 -10.69 15.70
N ASN A 431 -14.80 -11.32 15.01
CA ASN A 431 -16.19 -10.89 15.08
C ASN A 431 -16.61 -11.00 16.54
N ALA A 432 -17.00 -9.86 17.11
CA ALA A 432 -17.55 -9.76 18.46
C ALA A 432 -18.82 -10.60 18.60
#